data_AF-J2ZGD3-F1
#
_entry.id   AF-J2ZGD3-F1
#
_cell.length_a   1.000
_cell.length_b   1.000
_cell.length_c   1.000
_cell.angle_alpha   90.00
_cell.angle_beta   90.00
_cell.angle_gamma   90.00
#
_symmetry.space_group_name_H-M   'P 1'
#
loop_
_entity.id
_entity.type
_entity.pdbx_description
1 polymer ?
#
loop_
_entity_poly.entity_id
_entity_poly.type
_entity_poly.pdbx_seq_one_letter_code
_entity_poly.pdbx_strand_id
1 'polypeptide(L)'
;MKTPLRLIVTLGAVVALTAACNPFGASSRERLPEDPRFAEFTFDSDNKPTVQERTDSFNERWPGLQATEGHVTIEYSPSDLFPNPDPELWVTGVATVPDETITALMEGTTSSTLLPGIYPGLYQYVPQDCHFSTIDPAHADKTLKGDNTQVNKDFTYLPFKEIAASHDCHLVVITAIGHSD
;
A
#
# COMPACT_ATOMS: atom_id res chain seq x y z
N MET A 1 -18.21 -11.32 70.06
CA MET A 1 -16.93 -10.91 70.69
C MET A 1 -15.85 -11.22 69.65
N LYS A 2 -15.25 -10.29 68.88
CA LYS A 2 -14.36 -9.14 69.26
C LYS A 2 -13.40 -9.61 70.36
N THR A 3 -12.08 -9.72 70.18
CA THR A 3 -11.06 -8.75 69.67
C THR A 3 -9.67 -9.47 69.71
N PRO A 4 -8.49 -8.85 69.48
CA PRO A 4 -7.93 -8.46 68.18
C PRO A 4 -6.39 -8.71 68.04
N LEU A 5 -5.84 -8.30 66.90
CA LEU A 5 -4.55 -7.58 66.76
C LEU A 5 -3.18 -8.33 66.80
N ARG A 6 -2.57 -8.36 65.59
CA ARG A 6 -1.17 -8.05 65.21
C ARG A 6 -0.01 -8.81 65.89
N LEU A 7 0.91 -9.33 65.08
CA LEU A 7 2.22 -8.69 64.81
C LEU A 7 3.07 -9.51 63.79
N ILE A 8 3.38 -8.85 62.66
CA ILE A 8 4.68 -8.74 61.94
C ILE A 8 5.44 -9.97 61.40
N VAL A 9 5.99 -9.75 60.20
CA VAL A 9 7.33 -10.12 59.68
C VAL A 9 7.29 -11.12 58.52
N THR A 10 7.21 -10.54 57.33
CA THR A 10 8.03 -10.83 56.14
C THR A 10 8.92 -12.08 56.16
N LEU A 11 8.65 -13.02 55.26
CA LEU A 11 9.72 -13.81 54.64
C LEU A 11 9.40 -13.98 53.16
N GLY A 12 10.21 -13.34 52.32
CA GLY A 12 10.17 -13.53 50.88
C GLY A 12 10.62 -14.94 50.51
N ALA A 13 9.88 -15.57 49.60
CA ALA A 13 10.35 -16.72 48.85
C ALA A 13 9.98 -16.50 47.39
N VAL A 14 11.01 -16.30 46.58
CA VAL A 14 11.00 -16.18 45.14
C VAL A 14 10.48 -17.49 44.54
N VAL A 15 9.48 -17.41 43.67
CA VAL A 15 9.23 -18.45 42.67
C VAL A 15 8.99 -17.78 41.32
N ALA A 16 10.07 -17.62 40.57
CA ALA A 16 10.00 -17.40 39.13
C ALA A 16 9.63 -18.74 38.49
N LEU A 17 8.35 -18.93 38.19
CA LEU A 17 7.88 -20.05 37.37
C LEU A 17 7.94 -19.65 35.90
N THR A 18 8.88 -20.31 35.24
CA THR A 18 9.12 -20.39 33.81
C THR A 18 7.83 -20.69 33.03
N ALA A 19 7.29 -19.69 32.33
CA ALA A 19 6.38 -19.94 31.20
C ALA A 19 7.22 -20.20 29.94
N ALA A 20 7.85 -21.37 29.87
CA ALA A 20 8.33 -21.93 28.63
C ALA A 20 7.17 -22.69 27.99
N CYS A 21 6.47 -22.05 27.05
CA CYS A 21 5.59 -22.70 26.07
C CYS A 21 5.27 -21.70 24.95
N ASN A 22 6.11 -21.68 23.91
CA ASN A 22 5.67 -21.53 22.52
C ASN A 22 6.68 -22.29 21.65
N PRO A 23 6.40 -23.56 21.31
CA PRO A 23 7.13 -24.26 20.27
C PRO A 23 6.72 -23.66 18.91
N PHE A 24 7.53 -23.88 17.88
CA PHE A 24 7.45 -23.29 16.54
C PHE A 24 8.16 -21.94 16.43
N GLY A 25 9.37 -22.02 15.90
CA GLY A 25 10.31 -20.92 15.78
C GLY A 25 9.71 -19.71 15.09
N ALA A 26 9.96 -18.55 15.69
CA ALA A 26 10.00 -17.30 14.96
C ALA A 26 11.07 -17.45 13.87
N SER A 27 10.65 -17.92 12.70
CA SER A 27 11.16 -17.36 11.46
C SER A 27 10.79 -15.89 11.53
N SER A 28 11.72 -15.06 11.97
CA SER A 28 11.67 -13.62 11.78
C SER A 28 11.94 -13.29 10.30
N ARG A 29 11.25 -13.97 9.37
CA ARG A 29 10.80 -13.26 8.18
C ARG A 29 9.88 -12.19 8.74
N GLU A 30 10.23 -10.93 8.52
CA GLU A 30 9.30 -9.82 8.74
C GLU A 30 7.96 -10.23 8.14
N ARG A 31 6.97 -10.51 9.00
CA ARG A 31 5.62 -10.74 8.52
C ARG A 31 5.15 -9.38 8.05
N LEU A 32 4.94 -9.28 6.74
CA LEU A 32 4.30 -8.12 6.16
C LEU A 32 2.92 -7.94 6.81
N PRO A 33 2.43 -6.70 6.95
CA PRO A 33 1.08 -6.44 7.42
C PRO A 33 0.04 -7.18 6.56
N GLU A 34 -1.07 -7.59 7.15
CA GLU A 34 -2.22 -8.16 6.43
C GLU A 34 -3.42 -7.22 6.61
N ASP A 35 -4.10 -6.88 5.52
CA ASP A 35 -5.37 -6.14 5.52
C ASP A 35 -6.35 -6.82 4.56
N PRO A 36 -7.45 -7.42 5.06
CA PRO A 36 -8.38 -8.21 4.25
C PRO A 36 -9.23 -7.37 3.29
N ARG A 37 -9.17 -6.04 3.37
CA ARG A 37 -9.85 -5.15 2.41
C ARG A 37 -9.18 -5.17 1.04
N PHE A 38 -7.90 -5.51 0.98
CA PHE A 38 -7.12 -5.54 -0.25
C PHE A 38 -7.19 -6.91 -0.93
N ALA A 39 -7.16 -6.90 -2.26
CA ALA A 39 -6.86 -8.09 -3.04
C ALA A 39 -5.44 -8.57 -2.76
N GLU A 40 -5.16 -9.84 -3.09
CA GLU A 40 -3.83 -10.41 -2.95
C GLU A 40 -2.81 -9.66 -3.81
N PHE A 41 -1.72 -9.20 -3.19
CA PHE A 41 -0.59 -8.64 -3.91
C PHE A 41 0.15 -9.76 -4.65
N THR A 42 0.14 -9.68 -5.99
CA THR A 42 0.58 -10.77 -6.88
C THR A 42 1.84 -10.45 -7.69
N PHE A 43 2.44 -9.29 -7.47
CA PHE A 43 3.67 -8.90 -8.18
C PHE A 43 4.90 -9.47 -7.49
N ASP A 44 5.87 -9.86 -8.31
CA ASP A 44 7.16 -10.36 -7.87
C ASP A 44 8.26 -9.38 -8.28
N SER A 45 9.43 -9.48 -7.66
CA SER A 45 10.60 -8.66 -7.98
C SER A 45 11.88 -9.31 -7.47
N ASP A 46 12.97 -9.13 -8.21
CA ASP A 46 14.29 -9.63 -7.80
C ASP A 46 14.82 -8.92 -6.53
N ASN A 47 14.44 -7.65 -6.35
CA ASN A 47 14.76 -6.85 -5.18
C ASN A 47 13.61 -6.86 -4.16
N LYS A 48 13.93 -6.59 -2.90
CA LYS A 48 12.91 -6.38 -1.86
C LYS A 48 12.25 -5.01 -2.10
N PRO A 49 10.92 -4.94 -2.35
CA PRO A 49 10.27 -3.68 -2.57
C PRO A 49 10.33 -2.77 -1.34
N THR A 50 10.52 -1.47 -1.59
CA THR A 50 10.61 -0.45 -0.55
C THR A 50 9.62 0.68 -0.82
N VAL A 51 8.90 1.09 0.22
CA VAL A 51 8.00 2.24 0.15
C VAL A 51 8.82 3.53 0.15
N GLN A 52 8.45 4.44 -0.76
CA GLN A 52 9.07 5.75 -0.94
C GLN A 52 8.00 6.84 -0.93
N GLU A 53 8.31 8.01 -0.37
CA GLU A 53 7.45 9.20 -0.44
C GLU A 53 7.82 10.00 -1.69
N ARG A 54 7.03 9.86 -2.76
CA ARG A 54 7.32 10.39 -4.10
C ARG A 54 6.04 10.85 -4.81
N THR A 55 5.55 12.04 -4.45
CA THR A 55 4.41 12.68 -5.13
C THR A 55 4.69 12.94 -6.63
N ASP A 56 5.94 13.28 -6.96
CA ASP A 56 6.41 13.46 -8.35
C ASP A 56 6.25 12.19 -9.19
N SER A 57 6.53 11.01 -8.61
CA SER A 57 6.34 9.72 -9.29
C SER A 57 4.92 9.53 -9.81
N PHE A 58 3.92 9.97 -9.05
CA PHE A 58 2.52 9.91 -9.47
C PHE A 58 2.18 10.98 -10.50
N ASN A 59 2.52 12.24 -10.24
CA ASN A 59 2.11 13.36 -11.09
C ASN A 59 2.83 13.39 -12.45
N GLU A 60 4.02 12.80 -12.54
CA GLU A 60 4.69 12.65 -13.83
C GLU A 60 4.11 11.49 -14.65
N ARG A 61 3.73 10.38 -14.01
CA ARG A 61 3.07 9.24 -14.67
C ARG A 61 1.65 9.56 -15.08
N TRP A 62 0.90 10.19 -14.18
CA TRP A 62 -0.52 10.52 -14.33
C TRP A 62 -0.76 11.99 -13.94
N PRO A 63 -0.44 12.95 -14.84
CA PRO A 63 -0.60 14.38 -14.57
C PRO A 63 -2.00 14.82 -14.11
N GLY A 64 -3.05 14.10 -14.53
CA GLY A 64 -4.42 14.37 -14.08
C GLY A 64 -4.70 13.95 -12.64
N LEU A 65 -3.79 13.22 -11.98
CA LEU A 65 -3.93 12.83 -10.58
C LEU A 65 -3.83 14.04 -9.64
N GLN A 66 -2.90 14.95 -9.95
CA GLN A 66 -2.61 16.15 -9.16
C GLN A 66 -2.40 15.84 -7.66
N ALA A 67 -1.71 14.73 -7.38
CA ALA A 67 -1.43 14.30 -6.03
C ALA A 67 -0.68 15.38 -5.24
N THR A 68 -1.04 15.54 -3.98
CA THR A 68 -0.39 16.43 -3.02
C THR A 68 0.60 15.69 -2.14
N GLU A 69 0.34 14.41 -1.89
CA GLU A 69 1.19 13.48 -1.15
C GLU A 69 1.10 12.10 -1.81
N GLY A 70 2.20 11.34 -1.84
CA GLY A 70 2.21 10.02 -2.47
C GLY A 70 3.23 9.07 -1.85
N HIS A 71 2.76 7.90 -1.46
CA HIS A 71 3.56 6.76 -1.00
C HIS A 71 3.53 5.68 -2.07
N VAL A 72 4.69 5.36 -2.64
CA VAL A 72 4.80 4.49 -3.81
C VAL A 72 5.81 3.39 -3.57
N THR A 73 5.55 2.23 -4.17
CA THR A 73 6.52 1.13 -4.32
C THR A 73 6.65 0.83 -5.80
N ILE A 74 7.88 0.82 -6.29
CA ILE A 74 8.23 0.63 -7.70
C ILE A 74 9.33 -0.41 -7.75
N GLU A 75 9.12 -1.45 -8.53
CA GLU A 75 10.16 -2.45 -8.82
C GLU A 75 10.00 -2.96 -10.25
N TYR A 76 11.08 -3.55 -10.76
CA TYR A 76 11.05 -4.31 -11.98
C TYR A 76 10.54 -5.73 -11.69
N SER A 77 9.71 -6.25 -12.60
CA SER A 77 9.36 -7.66 -12.66
C SER A 77 10.65 -8.50 -12.81
N PRO A 78 10.70 -9.73 -12.28
CA PRO A 78 11.88 -10.57 -12.37
C PRO A 78 12.31 -10.76 -13.82
N SER A 79 13.60 -10.59 -14.09
CA SER A 79 14.16 -10.84 -15.41
C SER A 79 14.61 -12.29 -15.56
N ASP A 80 14.48 -12.84 -16.77
CA ASP A 80 15.11 -14.12 -17.12
C ASP A 80 16.65 -14.04 -17.02
N LEU A 81 17.34 -15.17 -17.18
CA LEU A 81 18.82 -15.28 -17.10
C LEU A 81 19.62 -14.30 -18.00
N PHE A 82 18.97 -13.64 -18.95
CA PHE A 82 19.60 -12.68 -19.86
C PHE A 82 19.10 -11.27 -19.58
N PRO A 83 19.95 -10.24 -19.79
CA PRO A 83 19.52 -8.85 -19.64
C PRO A 83 18.29 -8.57 -20.51
N ASN A 84 17.18 -8.18 -19.89
CA ASN A 84 16.03 -7.66 -20.62
C ASN A 84 16.29 -6.16 -20.92
N PRO A 85 16.41 -5.76 -22.20
CA PRO A 85 16.63 -4.36 -22.54
C PRO A 85 15.42 -3.47 -22.22
N ASP A 86 14.24 -4.05 -22.02
CA ASP A 86 13.01 -3.35 -21.67
C ASP A 86 12.27 -4.14 -20.57
N PRO A 87 12.71 -4.01 -19.31
CA PRO A 87 12.11 -4.73 -18.19
C PRO A 87 10.71 -4.19 -17.89
N GLU A 88 9.75 -5.10 -17.75
CA GLU A 88 8.44 -4.76 -17.21
C GLU A 88 8.61 -4.23 -15.78
N LEU A 89 7.96 -3.13 -15.46
CA LEU A 89 7.88 -2.56 -14.12
C LEU A 89 6.45 -2.55 -13.62
N TRP A 90 6.31 -2.69 -12.31
CA TRP A 90 5.06 -2.48 -11.62
C TRP A 90 5.19 -1.32 -10.63
N VAL A 91 4.09 -0.61 -10.45
CA VAL A 91 3.96 0.51 -9.53
C VAL A 91 2.71 0.28 -8.70
N THR A 92 2.87 0.26 -7.38
CA THR A 92 1.74 0.29 -6.45
C THR A 92 1.87 1.47 -5.52
N GLY A 93 0.75 2.02 -5.07
CA GLY A 93 0.83 3.23 -4.27
C GLY A 93 -0.49 3.71 -3.69
N VAL A 94 -0.34 4.67 -2.78
CA VAL A 94 -1.42 5.41 -2.16
C VAL A 94 -1.10 6.89 -2.29
N ALA A 95 -2.02 7.68 -2.82
CA ALA A 95 -1.81 9.11 -2.99
C ALA A 95 -3.00 9.92 -2.48
N THR A 96 -2.71 11.09 -1.91
CA THR A 96 -3.70 12.10 -1.57
C THR A 96 -3.93 12.98 -2.79
N VAL A 97 -5.18 13.15 -3.20
CA VAL A 97 -5.58 13.85 -4.43
C VAL A 97 -6.67 14.86 -4.14
N PRO A 98 -6.87 15.89 -4.99
CA PRO A 98 -7.90 16.88 -4.74
C PRO A 98 -9.31 16.39 -5.09
N ASP A 99 -10.33 17.09 -4.61
CA ASP A 99 -11.76 16.76 -4.79
C ASP A 99 -12.16 16.62 -6.26
N GLU A 100 -11.60 17.45 -7.14
CA GLU A 100 -11.84 17.40 -8.57
C GLU A 100 -11.40 16.07 -9.19
N THR A 101 -10.26 15.53 -8.75
CA THR A 101 -9.74 14.23 -9.22
C THR A 101 -10.66 13.10 -8.75
N ILE A 102 -11.07 13.11 -7.48
CA ILE A 102 -12.03 12.14 -6.96
C ILE A 102 -13.33 12.19 -7.76
N THR A 103 -13.90 13.38 -7.93
CA THR A 103 -15.17 13.57 -8.64
C THR A 103 -15.10 13.03 -10.07
N ALA A 104 -14.01 13.31 -10.78
CA ALA A 104 -13.81 12.82 -12.15
C ALA A 104 -13.68 11.27 -12.20
N LEU A 105 -13.07 10.66 -11.18
CA LEU A 105 -12.96 9.21 -11.09
C LEU A 105 -14.30 8.54 -10.76
N MET A 106 -15.15 9.16 -9.95
CA MET A 106 -16.42 8.56 -9.50
C MET A 106 -17.38 8.21 -10.65
N GLU A 107 -17.26 8.85 -11.81
CA GLU A 107 -18.04 8.51 -13.01
C GLU A 107 -17.73 7.10 -13.55
N GLY A 108 -16.54 6.57 -13.27
CA GLY A 108 -16.08 5.25 -13.70
C GLY A 108 -16.19 4.18 -12.62
N THR A 109 -17.03 4.35 -11.61
CA THR A 109 -17.16 3.39 -10.50
C THR A 109 -17.64 2.01 -10.96
N THR A 110 -17.05 0.97 -10.37
CA THR A 110 -17.36 -0.44 -10.64
C THR A 110 -17.83 -1.15 -9.36
N SER A 111 -18.14 -2.44 -9.46
CA SER A 111 -18.78 -3.21 -8.39
C SER A 111 -17.81 -4.11 -7.58
N SER A 112 -16.49 -3.93 -7.73
CA SER A 112 -15.53 -4.76 -6.99
C SER A 112 -15.55 -4.41 -5.49
N THR A 113 -15.53 -5.45 -4.65
CA THR A 113 -15.56 -5.34 -3.19
C THR A 113 -14.18 -5.22 -2.55
N LEU A 114 -13.12 -5.58 -3.29
CA LEU A 114 -11.74 -5.55 -2.80
C LEU A 114 -11.00 -4.35 -3.37
N LEU A 115 -10.14 -3.76 -2.54
CA LEU A 115 -9.19 -2.73 -2.96
C LEU A 115 -8.09 -3.33 -3.83
N PRO A 116 -7.45 -2.53 -4.70
CA PRO A 116 -6.34 -2.97 -5.54
C PRO A 116 -5.25 -3.69 -4.75
N GLY A 117 -4.68 -4.78 -5.28
CA GLY A 117 -3.61 -5.51 -4.61
C GLY A 117 -2.29 -4.73 -4.58
N ILE A 118 -2.03 -3.94 -3.53
CA ILE A 118 -0.80 -3.15 -3.35
C ILE A 118 0.22 -3.82 -2.43
N TYR A 119 1.49 -3.39 -2.53
CA TYR A 119 2.54 -3.88 -1.63
C TYR A 119 2.15 -3.67 -0.15
N PRO A 120 2.19 -4.70 0.71
CA PRO A 120 1.67 -4.59 2.09
C PRO A 120 2.31 -3.52 2.97
N GLY A 121 3.53 -3.08 2.65
CA GLY A 121 4.17 -1.94 3.33
C GLY A 121 3.36 -0.63 3.19
N LEU A 122 2.47 -0.55 2.21
CA LEU A 122 1.61 0.62 1.95
C LEU A 122 0.31 0.62 2.77
N TYR A 123 -0.09 -0.48 3.40
CA TYR A 123 -1.37 -0.56 4.12
C TYR A 123 -1.49 0.46 5.25
N GLN A 124 -0.36 0.86 5.85
CA GLN A 124 -0.32 1.87 6.91
C GLN A 124 -0.78 3.27 6.44
N TYR A 125 -0.77 3.54 5.13
CA TYR A 125 -1.21 4.81 4.55
C TYR A 125 -2.68 4.80 4.11
N VAL A 126 -3.40 3.70 4.36
CA VAL A 126 -4.83 3.57 4.05
C VAL A 126 -5.63 3.41 5.34
N PRO A 127 -6.19 4.49 5.90
CA PRO A 127 -6.97 4.42 7.12
C PRO A 127 -8.15 3.44 7.01
N GLN A 128 -8.54 2.86 8.14
CA GLN A 128 -9.56 1.81 8.20
C GLN A 128 -10.98 2.34 8.03
N ASP A 129 -11.20 3.62 8.36
CA ASP A 129 -12.47 4.32 8.30
C ASP A 129 -12.77 4.95 6.93
N CYS A 130 -11.82 4.92 6.00
CA CYS A 130 -12.01 5.41 4.63
C CYS A 130 -12.82 4.43 3.78
N HIS A 131 -13.77 4.98 3.02
CA HIS A 131 -14.63 4.22 2.11
C HIS A 131 -14.17 4.41 0.67
N PHE A 132 -13.83 3.30 0.02
CA PHE A 132 -13.33 3.32 -1.35
C PHE A 132 -14.38 2.78 -2.31
N SER A 133 -14.38 3.35 -3.50
CA SER A 133 -15.01 2.78 -4.68
C SER A 133 -13.95 2.38 -5.69
N THR A 134 -14.07 1.18 -6.24
CA THR A 134 -13.19 0.71 -7.32
C THR A 134 -13.56 1.39 -8.62
N ILE A 135 -12.56 1.76 -9.42
CA ILE A 135 -12.73 2.55 -10.64
C ILE A 135 -12.30 1.71 -11.83
N ASP A 136 -13.03 1.81 -12.94
CA ASP A 136 -12.68 1.17 -14.20
C ASP A 136 -11.30 1.69 -14.66
N PRO A 137 -10.30 0.81 -14.86
CA PRO A 137 -8.96 1.26 -15.22
C PRO A 137 -8.90 2.04 -16.54
N ALA A 138 -9.72 1.69 -17.53
CA ALA A 138 -9.75 2.40 -18.81
C ALA A 138 -10.35 3.81 -18.68
N HIS A 139 -11.37 3.98 -17.82
CA HIS A 139 -11.89 5.30 -17.43
C HIS A 139 -10.82 6.12 -16.70
N ALA A 140 -10.10 5.52 -15.76
CA ALA A 140 -9.04 6.18 -15.01
C ALA A 140 -7.87 6.60 -15.91
N ASP A 141 -7.45 5.74 -16.83
CA ASP A 141 -6.42 6.03 -17.83
C ASP A 141 -6.79 7.26 -18.66
N LYS A 142 -8.03 7.32 -19.16
CA LYS A 142 -8.52 8.47 -19.92
C LYS A 142 -8.59 9.74 -19.07
N THR A 143 -9.07 9.61 -17.84
CA THR A 143 -9.33 10.74 -16.93
C THR A 143 -8.03 11.35 -16.40
N LEU A 144 -7.04 10.51 -16.07
CA LEU A 144 -5.84 10.90 -15.33
C LEU A 144 -4.58 11.08 -16.20
N LYS A 145 -4.66 10.76 -17.50
CA LYS A 145 -3.54 10.98 -18.42
C LYS A 145 -3.05 12.42 -18.43
N GLY A 146 -3.97 13.38 -18.30
CA GLY A 146 -3.67 14.82 -18.36
C GLY A 146 -2.92 15.25 -19.63
N ASP A 147 -2.38 16.46 -19.61
CA ASP A 147 -1.46 16.94 -20.66
C ASP A 147 -0.04 16.47 -20.32
N ASN A 148 0.60 15.76 -21.25
CA ASN A 148 1.94 15.20 -21.02
C ASN A 148 3.00 16.32 -21.04
N THR A 149 3.28 16.88 -19.87
CA THR A 149 4.41 17.79 -19.61
C THR A 149 5.52 17.08 -18.83
N GLN A 150 5.72 15.78 -19.04
CA GLN A 150 6.73 15.00 -18.31
C GLN A 150 8.11 15.68 -18.39
N VAL A 151 8.68 15.93 -17.21
CA VAL A 151 10.00 16.57 -17.07
C VAL A 151 11.06 15.49 -16.86
N ASN A 152 10.71 14.42 -16.15
CA ASN A 152 11.54 13.25 -15.92
C ASN A 152 11.12 12.08 -16.83
N LYS A 153 12.05 11.65 -17.68
CA LYS A 153 11.85 10.53 -18.60
C LYS A 153 11.84 9.18 -17.89
N ASP A 154 12.33 9.10 -16.66
CA ASP A 154 12.30 7.86 -15.89
C ASP A 154 10.87 7.51 -15.44
N PHE A 155 9.93 8.46 -15.55
CA PHE A 155 8.54 8.36 -15.09
C PHE A 155 7.56 8.33 -16.26
N THR A 156 7.75 7.35 -17.13
CA THR A 156 6.82 7.03 -18.21
C THR A 156 5.44 6.66 -17.67
N TYR A 157 4.41 7.12 -18.36
CA TYR A 157 3.02 6.73 -18.08
C TYR A 157 2.89 5.21 -18.08
N LEU A 158 2.21 4.66 -17.07
CA LEU A 158 1.86 3.24 -17.01
C LEU A 158 0.34 3.10 -17.02
N PRO A 159 -0.22 2.14 -17.78
CA PRO A 159 -1.65 1.89 -17.72
C PRO A 159 -2.03 1.35 -16.33
N PHE A 160 -3.17 1.80 -15.83
CA PHE A 160 -3.70 1.25 -14.58
C PHE A 160 -4.09 -0.21 -14.75
N LYS A 161 -3.66 -1.06 -13.82
CA LYS A 161 -4.19 -2.43 -13.67
C LYS A 161 -5.44 -2.39 -12.79
N GLU A 162 -5.35 -1.70 -11.67
CA GLU A 162 -6.42 -1.54 -10.70
C GLU A 162 -6.31 -0.18 -10.01
N ILE A 163 -7.45 0.45 -9.76
CA ILE A 163 -7.51 1.73 -9.04
C ILE A 163 -8.78 1.79 -8.18
N ALA A 164 -8.65 2.40 -7.01
CA ALA A 164 -9.78 2.73 -6.16
C ALA A 164 -9.60 4.15 -5.61
N ALA A 165 -10.72 4.84 -5.38
CA ALA A 165 -10.75 6.20 -4.89
C ALA A 165 -11.70 6.31 -3.69
N SER A 166 -11.28 7.04 -2.66
CA SER A 166 -12.04 7.36 -1.47
C SER A 166 -12.35 8.84 -1.47
N HIS A 167 -13.64 9.15 -1.49
CA HIS A 167 -14.13 10.52 -1.46
C HIS A 167 -14.05 11.14 -0.07
N ASP A 168 -14.21 10.33 0.98
CA ASP A 168 -14.19 10.79 2.37
C ASP A 168 -12.76 11.10 2.88
N CYS A 169 -11.74 10.44 2.33
CA CYS A 169 -10.36 10.63 2.74
C CYS A 169 -9.46 11.27 1.69
N HIS A 170 -9.98 11.59 0.50
CA HIS A 170 -9.20 12.17 -0.60
C HIS A 170 -8.04 11.29 -1.05
N LEU A 171 -8.21 9.97 -0.97
CA LEU A 171 -7.17 9.00 -1.27
C LEU A 171 -7.47 8.23 -2.55
N VAL A 172 -6.42 7.92 -3.30
CA VAL A 172 -6.43 6.90 -4.35
C VAL A 172 -5.46 5.79 -4.02
N VAL A 173 -5.88 4.56 -4.27
CA VAL A 173 -5.04 3.36 -4.19
C VAL A 173 -4.84 2.87 -5.62
N ILE A 174 -3.59 2.68 -6.02
CA ILE A 174 -3.21 2.45 -7.40
C ILE A 174 -2.35 1.19 -7.52
N THR A 175 -2.60 0.45 -8.59
CA THR A 175 -1.71 -0.58 -9.12
C THR A 175 -1.60 -0.40 -10.63
N ALA A 176 -0.38 -0.35 -11.14
CA ALA A 176 -0.08 -0.20 -12.56
C ALA A 176 1.08 -1.11 -12.94
N ILE A 177 1.11 -1.53 -14.21
CA ILE A 177 2.16 -2.40 -14.75
C ILE A 177 2.39 -2.05 -16.22
N GLY A 178 3.64 -2.07 -16.67
CA GLY A 178 3.99 -1.77 -18.05
C GLY A 178 5.49 -1.77 -18.24
N HIS A 179 5.95 -1.15 -19.32
CA HIS A 179 7.35 -1.14 -19.71
C HIS A 179 7.91 0.28 -19.59
N SER A 180 9.19 0.42 -19.23
CA SER A 180 9.83 1.74 -19.17
C SER A 180 10.32 2.08 -20.57
N ASP A 181 9.47 2.74 -21.36
CA ASP A 181 9.80 3.22 -22.71
C ASP A 181 11.02 4.15 -22.75
#